data_AF-A0A9W9NTW3-F1
#
_entry.id   AF-A0A9W9NTW3-F1
#
_cell.length_a   1.000
_cell.length_b   1.000
_cell.length_c   1.000
_cell.angle_alpha   90.00
_cell.angle_beta   90.00
_cell.angle_gamma   90.00
#
_symmetry.space_group_name_H-M   'P 1'
#
loop_
_entity.id
_entity.type
_entity.pdbx_description
1 polymer ?
#
loop_
_entity_poly.entity_id
_entity_poly.type
_entity_poly.pdbx_seq_one_letter_code
_entity_poly.pdbx_strand_id
1 'polypeptide(L)'
;MPRIQFTHSSDPPYADLFVRLSEVDTNGVSHNITQVYKALDPLRDQSQPISLELHDCAHTFRAGTRIRLIVAGGAFPMYARCLGTSEDRVRSDKVVPQKHTITVAGGLSELVLPVQVDA
;
A
#
# COMPACT_ATOMS: atom_id res chain seq x y z
N MET A 1 -14.94 4.30 2.96
CA MET A 1 -14.02 3.19 2.65
C MET A 1 -12.71 3.35 3.44
N PRO A 2 -11.99 2.26 3.76
CA PRO A 2 -10.69 2.34 4.39
C PRO A 2 -9.70 3.09 3.49
N ARG A 3 -8.90 3.99 4.06
CA ARG A 3 -7.97 4.84 3.32
C ARG A 3 -6.65 4.92 4.07
N ILE A 4 -5.55 5.00 3.33
CA ILE A 4 -4.26 5.32 3.93
C ILE A 4 -3.66 6.58 3.32
N GLN A 5 -2.87 7.28 4.13
CA GLN A 5 -2.10 8.44 3.73
C GLN A 5 -0.68 8.32 4.30
N PHE A 6 0.34 8.60 3.49
CA PHE A 6 1.74 8.62 3.92
C PHE A 6 2.61 9.30 2.87
N THR A 7 3.77 9.83 3.26
CA THR A 7 4.76 10.31 2.31
C THR A 7 5.60 9.14 1.82
N HIS A 8 5.67 9.00 0.50
CA HIS A 8 6.43 7.94 -0.17
C HIS A 8 7.34 8.53 -1.23
N SER A 9 8.63 8.18 -1.17
CA SER A 9 9.58 8.41 -2.25
C SER A 9 10.17 7.11 -2.79
N SER A 10 10.59 7.13 -4.05
CA SER A 10 11.27 6.02 -4.71
C SER A 10 12.40 6.52 -5.61
N ASP A 11 13.45 5.71 -5.68
CA ASP A 11 14.57 5.90 -6.60
C ASP A 11 14.90 4.56 -7.29
N PRO A 12 14.72 4.44 -8.62
CA PRO A 12 14.18 5.44 -9.56
C PRO A 12 12.69 5.80 -9.32
N PRO A 13 12.16 6.86 -9.97
CA PRO A 13 10.81 7.35 -9.68
C PRO A 13 9.68 6.44 -10.19
N TYR A 14 9.97 5.49 -11.08
CA TYR A 14 9.02 4.51 -11.59
C TYR A 14 8.74 3.48 -10.50
N ALA A 15 7.59 3.56 -9.83
CA ALA A 15 7.27 2.68 -8.71
C ALA A 15 5.78 2.31 -8.71
N ASP A 16 5.50 1.11 -8.18
CA ASP A 16 4.15 0.71 -7.82
C ASP A 16 4.05 0.59 -6.31
N LEU A 17 2.82 0.66 -5.81
CA LEU A 17 2.50 0.35 -4.43
C LEU A 17 1.40 -0.68 -4.37
N PHE A 18 1.66 -1.73 -3.61
CA PHE A 18 0.66 -2.65 -3.10
C PHE A 18 0.50 -2.38 -1.60
N VAL A 19 -0.74 -2.21 -1.18
CA VAL A 19 -1.10 -1.95 0.20
C VAL A 19 -2.13 -2.96 0.62
N ARG A 20 -1.90 -3.64 1.74
CA ARG A 20 -2.82 -4.63 2.30
C ARG A 20 -3.11 -4.35 3.77
N LEU A 21 -4.40 -4.30 4.10
CA LEU A 21 -4.91 -4.28 5.46
C LEU A 21 -5.23 -5.72 5.90
N SER A 22 -4.85 -6.08 7.11
CA SER A 22 -5.02 -7.42 7.64
C SER A 22 -5.36 -7.42 9.12
N GLU A 23 -6.02 -8.48 9.56
CA GLU A 23 -6.14 -8.84 10.97
C GLU A 23 -5.15 -9.97 11.26
N VAL A 24 -4.40 -9.81 12.34
CA VAL A 24 -3.51 -10.85 12.86
C VAL A 24 -4.22 -11.52 14.02
N ASP A 25 -4.54 -12.80 13.86
CA ASP A 25 -5.23 -13.56 14.89
C ASP A 25 -4.33 -13.85 16.11
N THR A 26 -4.90 -14.45 17.15
CA THR A 26 -4.19 -14.77 18.40
C THR A 26 -3.08 -15.81 18.23
N ASN A 27 -3.07 -16.56 17.13
CA ASN A 27 -2.01 -17.50 16.76
C ASN A 27 -0.92 -16.82 15.90
N GLY A 28 -1.06 -15.53 15.59
CA GLY A 28 -0.12 -14.76 14.77
C GLY A 28 -0.34 -14.87 13.26
N VAL A 29 -1.40 -15.55 12.81
CA VAL A 29 -1.72 -15.69 11.38
C VAL A 29 -2.33 -14.40 10.86
N SER A 30 -1.83 -13.90 9.72
CA SER A 30 -2.27 -12.64 9.12
C SER A 30 -3.29 -12.88 8.01
N HIS A 31 -4.56 -12.57 8.30
CA HIS A 31 -5.68 -12.73 7.40
C HIS A 31 -5.93 -11.44 6.62
N ASN A 32 -6.06 -11.55 5.29
CA ASN A 32 -6.31 -10.40 4.43
C ASN A 32 -7.74 -9.88 4.65
N ILE A 33 -7.90 -8.56 4.76
CA ILE A 33 -9.23 -7.93 4.81
C ILE A 33 -9.51 -7.23 3.49
N THR A 34 -8.64 -6.30 3.12
CA THR A 34 -8.75 -5.51 1.88
C THR A 34 -7.38 -5.02 1.46
N GLN A 35 -7.25 -4.59 0.21
CA GLN A 35 -6.00 -4.18 -0.40
C GLN A 35 -6.24 -3.22 -1.56
N VAL A 36 -5.16 -2.60 -2.04
CA VAL A 36 -5.14 -1.82 -3.28
C VAL A 36 -3.76 -1.95 -3.94
N TYR A 37 -3.74 -1.85 -5.26
CA TYR A 37 -2.52 -1.70 -6.05
C TYR A 37 -2.60 -0.43 -6.89
N LYS A 38 -1.51 0.34 -6.91
CA LYS A 38 -1.41 1.59 -7.66
C LYS A 38 -0.06 1.70 -8.34
N ALA A 39 -0.06 1.83 -9.67
CA ALA A 39 1.09 2.35 -10.40
C ALA A 39 1.17 3.86 -10.17
N LEU A 40 2.32 4.33 -9.67
CA LEU A 40 2.52 5.75 -9.37
C LEU A 40 2.95 6.52 -10.62
N ASP A 41 2.55 7.78 -10.67
CA ASP A 41 3.09 8.72 -11.66
C ASP A 41 4.56 9.02 -11.32
N PRO A 42 5.52 8.73 -12.22
CA PRO A 42 6.93 9.05 -12.00
C PRO A 42 7.20 10.57 -11.93
N LEU A 43 6.27 11.41 -12.40
CA LEU A 43 6.37 12.87 -12.36
C LEU A 43 5.74 13.50 -11.10
N ARG A 44 5.15 12.70 -10.20
CA ARG A 44 4.55 13.21 -8.96
C ARG A 44 5.59 13.94 -8.09
N ASP A 45 5.14 14.95 -7.35
CA ASP A 45 5.93 15.53 -6.28
C ASP A 45 6.06 14.51 -5.13
N GLN A 46 7.25 13.94 -4.96
CA GLN A 46 7.52 12.91 -3.95
C GLN A 46 7.55 13.45 -2.52
N SER A 47 7.52 14.79 -2.34
CA SER A 47 7.40 15.42 -1.02
C SER A 47 5.96 15.45 -0.50
N GLN A 48 4.97 15.38 -1.40
CA GLN A 48 3.56 15.36 -1.03
C GLN A 48 3.13 13.97 -0.57
N PRO A 49 2.25 13.89 0.44
CA PRO A 49 1.68 12.62 0.85
C PRO A 49 0.83 12.04 -0.29
N ILE A 50 0.94 10.73 -0.47
CA ILE A 50 0.00 10.00 -1.32
C ILE A 50 -1.19 9.55 -0.48
N SER A 51 -2.36 9.50 -1.11
CA SER A 51 -3.56 8.96 -0.51
C SER A 51 -4.10 7.82 -1.37
N LEU A 52 -4.34 6.68 -0.73
CA LEU A 52 -4.82 5.48 -1.40
C LEU A 52 -6.07 4.96 -0.68
N GLU A 53 -7.15 4.82 -1.43
CA GLU A 53 -8.36 4.15 -0.99
C GLU A 53 -8.20 2.64 -1.20
N LEU A 54 -8.53 1.87 -0.17
CA LEU A 54 -8.59 0.41 -0.23
C LEU A 54 -9.95 -0.02 -0.76
N HIS A 55 -10.04 -1.22 -1.35
CA HIS A 55 -11.33 -1.76 -1.78
C HIS A 55 -12.34 -1.81 -0.62
N ASP A 56 -13.62 -1.59 -0.94
CA ASP A 56 -14.70 -1.65 0.04
C ASP A 56 -14.76 -3.01 0.73
N CYS A 57 -15.00 -2.99 2.04
CA CYS A 57 -15.15 -4.19 2.85
C CYS A 57 -16.02 -3.89 4.09
N ALA A 58 -16.70 -4.92 4.58
CA ALA A 58 -17.30 -4.92 5.92
C ALA A 58 -16.55 -5.95 6.76
N HIS A 59 -15.94 -5.51 7.87
CA HIS A 59 -15.15 -6.37 8.74
C HIS A 59 -15.24 -5.93 10.19
N THR A 60 -15.34 -6.90 11.10
CA THR A 60 -15.28 -6.67 12.55
C THR A 60 -13.97 -7.24 13.09
N PHE A 61 -13.10 -6.37 13.58
CA PHE A 61 -11.89 -6.79 14.28
C PHE A 61 -12.29 -7.41 15.63
N ARG A 62 -11.84 -8.65 15.86
CA ARG A 62 -12.16 -9.36 17.10
C ARG A 62 -11.29 -8.86 18.25
N ALA A 63 -11.82 -8.87 19.47
CA ALA A 63 -11.02 -8.55 20.65
C ALA A 63 -9.81 -9.49 20.75
N GLY A 64 -8.64 -8.94 21.10
CA GLY A 64 -7.39 -9.69 21.25
C GLY A 64 -6.60 -9.92 19.96
N THR A 65 -7.10 -9.50 18.79
CA THR A 65 -6.35 -9.52 17.52
C THR A 65 -5.58 -8.22 17.31
N ARG A 66 -4.82 -8.13 16.21
CA ARG A 66 -4.09 -6.91 15.83
C ARG A 66 -4.40 -6.48 14.41
N ILE A 67 -4.44 -5.17 14.19
CA ILE A 67 -4.47 -4.59 12.84
C ILE A 67 -3.05 -4.58 12.29
N ARG A 68 -2.87 -5.02 11.03
CA ARG A 68 -1.59 -4.96 10.32
C ARG A 68 -1.78 -4.29 8.96
N LEU A 69 -0.85 -3.39 8.63
CA LEU A 69 -0.72 -2.81 7.31
C LEU A 69 0.59 -3.31 6.67
N ILE A 70 0.50 -3.79 5.43
CA ILE A 70 1.67 -4.07 4.58
C ILE A 70 1.69 -3.04 3.47
N VAL A 71 2.85 -2.43 3.23
CA VAL A 71 3.11 -1.56 2.08
C VAL A 71 4.32 -2.14 1.35
N ALA A 72 4.17 -2.44 0.05
CA ALA A 72 5.17 -3.11 -0.76
C ALA A 72 5.23 -2.53 -2.18
N GLY A 73 6.34 -2.75 -2.90
CA GLY A 73 6.53 -2.30 -4.28
C GLY A 73 5.81 -3.14 -5.35
N GLY A 74 5.06 -4.18 -4.95
CA GLY A 74 4.34 -5.05 -5.88
C GLY A 74 3.68 -6.25 -5.19
N ALA A 75 2.87 -6.99 -5.96
CA ALA A 75 2.19 -8.22 -5.53
C ALA A 75 2.07 -9.21 -6.71
N PHE A 76 3.21 -9.69 -7.20
CA PHE A 76 3.24 -10.72 -8.24
C PHE A 76 2.77 -12.08 -7.67
N PRO A 77 2.01 -12.92 -8.42
CA PRO A 77 1.59 -12.75 -9.82
C PRO A 77 0.26 -12.01 -10.01
N MET A 78 -0.37 -11.49 -8.94
CA MET A 78 -1.66 -10.81 -9.01
C MET A 78 -1.60 -9.56 -9.90
N TYR A 79 -0.48 -8.83 -9.85
CA TYR A 79 -0.20 -7.69 -10.73
C TYR A 79 1.11 -7.89 -11.49
N ALA A 80 1.19 -7.32 -12.69
CA ALA A 80 2.43 -7.28 -13.45
C ALA A 80 3.54 -6.62 -12.64
N ARG A 81 4.78 -7.10 -12.80
CA ARG A 81 5.93 -6.57 -12.07
C ARG A 81 6.18 -5.11 -12.45
N CYS A 82 6.50 -4.29 -11.46
CA CYS A 82 7.09 -2.98 -11.74
C CYS A 82 8.50 -3.20 -12.29
N LEU A 83 8.83 -2.60 -13.43
CA LEU A 83 10.17 -2.72 -14.00
C LEU A 83 11.18 -1.71 -13.42
N GLY A 84 10.71 -0.67 -12.71
CA GLY A 84 11.58 0.42 -12.26
C GLY A 84 12.07 1.33 -13.41
N THR A 85 11.44 1.24 -14.58
CA THR A 85 11.80 2.01 -15.78
C THR A 85 10.56 2.58 -16.47
N SER A 86 10.75 3.44 -17.46
CA SER A 86 9.70 3.90 -18.38
C SER A 86 9.35 2.89 -19.48
N GLU A 87 10.02 1.74 -19.52
CA GLU A 87 9.83 0.77 -20.60
C GLU A 87 8.49 0.01 -20.46
N ASP A 88 8.02 -0.54 -21.57
CA ASP A 88 6.77 -1.32 -21.62
C ASP A 88 6.87 -2.53 -20.68
N ARG A 89 5.97 -2.59 -19.69
CA ARG A 89 5.97 -3.62 -18.62
C ARG A 89 5.76 -5.05 -19.12
N VAL A 90 5.18 -5.22 -20.31
CA VAL A 90 4.89 -6.52 -20.90
C VAL A 90 6.01 -6.95 -21.84
N ARG A 91 6.60 -6.01 -22.57
CA ARG A 91 7.56 -6.31 -23.64
C ARG A 91 9.03 -6.22 -23.20
N SER A 92 9.33 -5.40 -22.20
CA SER A 92 10.70 -5.21 -21.74
C SER A 92 11.13 -6.27 -20.73
N ASP A 93 12.39 -6.67 -20.83
CA ASP A 93 13.10 -7.51 -19.88
C ASP A 93 14.04 -6.70 -18.96
N LYS A 94 14.16 -5.38 -19.16
CA LYS A 94 15.00 -4.52 -18.34
C LYS A 94 14.33 -4.16 -17.04
N VAL A 95 14.98 -4.51 -15.94
CA VAL A 95 14.50 -4.24 -14.58
C VAL A 95 15.56 -3.46 -13.82
N VAL A 96 15.13 -2.39 -13.15
CA VAL A 96 15.95 -1.61 -12.22
C VAL A 96 15.37 -1.72 -10.82
N PRO A 97 16.12 -2.18 -9.81
CA PRO A 97 15.65 -2.21 -8.43
C PRO A 97 15.25 -0.81 -7.94
N GLN A 98 14.10 -0.71 -7.28
CA GLN A 98 13.63 0.54 -6.70
C GLN A 98 13.85 0.57 -5.19
N LYS A 99 14.53 1.60 -4.70
CA LYS A 99 14.58 1.89 -3.28
C LYS A 99 13.33 2.68 -2.91
N HIS A 100 12.49 2.12 -2.06
CA HIS A 100 11.30 2.79 -1.51
C HIS A 100 11.61 3.38 -0.13
N THR A 101 11.14 4.58 0.13
CA THR A 101 11.19 5.22 1.46
C THR A 101 9.79 5.66 1.85
N ILE A 102 9.37 5.25 3.05
CA ILE A 102 8.11 5.68 3.67
C ILE A 102 8.47 6.52 4.89
N THR A 103 8.00 7.76 4.92
CA THR A 103 8.23 8.66 6.05
C THR A 103 7.01 8.64 6.97
N VAL A 104 7.18 8.02 8.14
CA VAL A 104 6.17 7.91 9.22
C VAL A 104 6.30 8.99 10.30
N ALA A 105 7.23 9.94 10.14
CA ALA A 105 7.43 11.04 11.08
C ALA A 105 6.45 12.21 10.83
N GLY A 106 6.16 13.00 11.87
CA GLY A 106 5.39 14.24 11.75
C GLY A 106 3.86 14.09 11.74
N GLY A 107 3.32 12.90 12.07
CA GLY A 107 1.86 12.69 12.23
C GLY A 107 1.06 12.66 10.92
N LEU A 108 1.72 12.72 9.77
CA LEU A 108 1.07 12.75 8.44
C LEU A 108 0.73 11.37 7.88
N SER A 109 1.29 10.32 8.47
CA SER A 109 1.03 8.93 8.07
C SER A 109 -0.10 8.33 8.89
N GLU A 110 -1.20 7.96 8.24
CA GLU A 110 -2.42 7.48 8.89
C GLU A 110 -3.11 6.35 8.10
N LEU A 111 -3.78 5.48 8.84
CA LEU A 111 -4.81 4.56 8.35
C LEU A 111 -6.16 5.05 8.89
N VAL A 112 -7.04 5.48 7.99
CA VAL A 112 -8.39 5.94 8.31
C VAL A 112 -9.35 4.80 8.02
N LEU A 113 -10.01 4.30 9.08
CA LEU A 113 -11.04 3.27 8.97
C LEU A 113 -12.43 3.92 9.08
N PRO A 114 -13.37 3.61 8.17
CA PRO A 114 -14.75 4.02 8.33
C PRO A 114 -15.37 3.22 9.46
N VAL A 115 -15.36 3.77 10.67
CA VAL A 115 -15.98 3.13 11.83
C VAL A 115 -17.45 3.52 11.88
N GLN A 116 -18.32 2.53 12.03
CA GLN A 116 -19.68 2.81 12.47
C GLN A 116 -19.58 3.13 13.97
N VAL A 117 -19.87 4.37 14.34
CA VAL A 117 -20.00 4.75 15.74
C VAL A 117 -21.44 4.43 16.12
N ASP A 118 -21.64 3.43 16.98
CA ASP A 118 -22.96 3.19 17.56
C ASP A 118 -23.36 4.45 18.34
N ALA A 119 -24.54 5.00 18.02
CA ALA A 119 -25.13 6.17 18.68
C ALA A 119 -25.82 5.80 20.00
#